data_AF-A0A6G9IF49-F1
#
_entry.id   AF-A0A6G9IF49-F1
#
_cell.length_a   1.000
_cell.length_b   1.000
_cell.length_c   1.000
_cell.angle_alpha   90.00
_cell.angle_beta   90.00
_cell.angle_gamma   90.00
#
_symmetry.space_group_name_H-M   'P 1'
#
loop_
_entity.id
_entity.type
_entity.pdbx_description
1 polymer ?
#
loop_
_entity_poly.entity_id
_entity_poly.type
_entity_poly.pdbx_seq_one_letter_code
_entity_poly.pdbx_strand_id
1 'polypeptide(L)'
;MLRNGEQFDGLGRLKPNVRYQTGEYEYIYRTDANGRLTHVQADDLHLTTRNERLPHDPDTPGKVRGQDHAGHIIGDRFGGSPELDNLVSQLSRVNLSDYKVIENRMADALAEGKRVTLDVKINYDADKLRPSSFEIDYSIDGVPRFRRIIND
;
A
#
# COMPACT_ATOMS: atom_id res chain seq x y z
N MET A 1 3.73 -2.01 -18.95
CA MET A 1 3.25 -1.75 -17.57
C MET A 1 2.74 -0.33 -17.56
N LEU A 2 1.55 -0.06 -17.01
CA LEU A 2 1.02 1.31 -16.96
C LEU A 2 1.80 2.16 -15.95
N ARG A 3 1.88 3.47 -16.16
CA ARG A 3 2.58 4.42 -15.27
C ARG A 3 2.04 5.84 -15.44
N ASN A 4 2.52 6.80 -14.64
CA ASN A 4 2.27 8.23 -14.83
C ASN A 4 0.77 8.59 -14.97
N GLY A 5 -0.08 7.94 -14.18
CA GLY A 5 -1.53 8.17 -14.16
C GLY A 5 -2.32 7.34 -15.17
N GLU A 6 -1.67 6.57 -16.05
CA GLU A 6 -2.35 5.67 -17.00
C GLU A 6 -3.21 4.60 -16.30
N GLN A 7 -2.94 4.31 -15.03
CA GLN A 7 -3.72 3.40 -14.18
C GLN A 7 -5.11 3.94 -13.82
N PHE A 8 -5.37 5.23 -14.02
CA PHE A 8 -6.66 5.85 -13.73
C PHE A 8 -7.54 5.96 -14.99
N ASP A 9 -8.85 5.85 -14.80
CA ASP A 9 -9.87 6.18 -15.80
C ASP A 9 -10.13 7.69 -15.87
N GLY A 10 -11.01 8.12 -16.80
CA GLY A 10 -11.36 9.53 -16.96
C GLY A 10 -12.08 10.17 -15.77
N LEU A 11 -12.41 9.40 -14.73
CA LEU A 11 -13.02 9.84 -13.49
C LEU A 11 -12.05 9.76 -12.29
N GLY A 12 -10.77 9.48 -12.53
CA GLY A 12 -9.75 9.36 -11.48
C GLY A 12 -9.82 8.07 -10.68
N ARG A 13 -10.57 7.06 -11.12
CA ARG A 13 -10.66 5.76 -10.45
C ARG A 13 -9.66 4.78 -11.06
N LEU A 14 -9.15 3.86 -10.25
CA LEU A 14 -8.29 2.79 -10.75
C LEU A 14 -9.01 1.95 -11.80
N LYS A 15 -8.33 1.69 -12.92
CA LYS A 15 -8.80 0.80 -13.98
C LYS A 15 -8.90 -0.64 -13.47
N PRO A 16 -9.84 -1.45 -13.99
CA PRO A 16 -9.94 -2.85 -13.63
C PRO A 16 -8.90 -3.70 -14.36
N ASN A 17 -8.44 -4.77 -13.71
CA ASN A 17 -7.54 -5.80 -14.25
C ASN A 17 -6.23 -5.25 -14.86
N VAL A 18 -5.65 -4.23 -14.24
CA VAL A 18 -4.39 -3.64 -14.71
C VAL A 18 -3.23 -3.95 -13.77
N ARG A 19 -2.02 -3.88 -14.34
CA ARG A 19 -0.76 -3.86 -13.61
C ARG A 19 -0.03 -2.57 -13.94
N TYR A 20 0.43 -1.87 -12.92
CA TYR A 20 1.05 -0.55 -13.06
C TYR A 20 2.21 -0.35 -12.09
N GLN A 21 2.97 0.72 -12.33
CA GLN A 21 3.98 1.24 -11.42
C GLN A 21 3.61 2.63 -10.94
N THR A 22 3.86 2.88 -9.65
CA THR A 22 3.66 4.19 -9.03
C THR A 22 4.55 4.36 -7.79
N GLY A 23 4.58 5.57 -7.24
CA GLY A 23 5.48 5.98 -6.18
C GLY A 23 6.86 6.41 -6.70
N GLU A 24 7.66 6.98 -5.80
CA GLU A 24 9.00 7.53 -6.06
C GLU A 24 9.95 6.50 -6.67
N TYR A 25 9.78 5.23 -6.31
CA TYR A 25 10.64 4.12 -6.72
C TYR A 25 9.94 3.10 -7.62
N GLU A 26 8.84 3.48 -8.27
CA GLU A 26 8.14 2.68 -9.28
C GLU A 26 7.76 1.25 -8.82
N TYR A 27 7.23 1.12 -7.60
CA TYR A 27 6.73 -0.16 -7.07
C TYR A 27 5.57 -0.69 -7.91
N ILE A 28 5.35 -2.00 -7.84
CA ILE A 28 4.43 -2.71 -8.74
C ILE A 28 3.10 -2.98 -8.05
N TYR A 29 2.00 -2.64 -8.72
CA TYR A 29 0.65 -2.76 -8.18
C TYR A 29 -0.25 -3.50 -9.16
N ARG A 30 -1.32 -4.13 -8.66
CA ARG A 30 -2.34 -4.80 -9.46
C ARG A 30 -3.74 -4.51 -8.95
N THR A 31 -4.70 -4.45 -9.89
CA THR A 31 -6.12 -4.34 -9.59
C THR A 31 -6.91 -5.55 -10.06
N ASP A 32 -8.05 -5.79 -9.43
CA ASP A 32 -9.04 -6.77 -9.90
C ASP A 32 -10.06 -6.18 -10.89
N ALA A 33 -11.06 -6.97 -11.26
CA ALA A 33 -12.11 -6.60 -12.19
C ALA A 33 -13.01 -5.44 -11.71
N ASN A 34 -12.96 -5.09 -10.42
CA ASN A 34 -13.68 -3.97 -9.85
C ASN A 34 -12.80 -2.72 -9.71
N GLY A 35 -11.54 -2.77 -10.15
CA GLY A 35 -10.58 -1.69 -9.98
C GLY A 35 -10.05 -1.56 -8.54
N ARG A 36 -10.22 -2.59 -7.70
CA ARG A 36 -9.70 -2.58 -6.32
C ARG A 36 -8.24 -3.01 -6.33
N LEU A 37 -7.41 -2.37 -5.52
CA LEU A 37 -6.01 -2.76 -5.35
C LEU A 37 -5.93 -4.13 -4.67
N THR A 38 -5.31 -5.12 -5.31
CA THR A 38 -5.22 -6.49 -4.78
C THR A 38 -3.81 -6.92 -4.42
N HIS A 39 -2.80 -6.29 -5.02
CA HIS A 39 -1.41 -6.70 -4.86
C HIS A 39 -0.48 -5.49 -4.94
N VAL A 40 0.50 -5.43 -4.04
CA VAL A 40 1.61 -4.47 -4.07
C VAL A 40 2.94 -5.20 -3.87
N GLN A 41 3.94 -4.92 -4.69
CA GLN A 41 5.24 -5.58 -4.65
C GLN A 41 6.38 -4.56 -4.79
N ALA A 42 7.34 -4.65 -3.89
CA ALA A 42 8.63 -3.95 -3.93
C ALA A 42 9.75 -4.98 -3.77
N ASP A 43 10.44 -5.29 -4.88
CA ASP A 43 11.59 -6.19 -4.84
C ASP A 43 12.80 -5.56 -4.15
N ASP A 44 12.84 -4.22 -4.09
CA ASP A 44 13.80 -3.43 -3.32
C ASP A 44 13.04 -2.21 -2.75
N LEU A 45 12.75 -2.24 -1.46
CA LEU A 45 12.08 -1.14 -0.76
C LEU A 45 13.13 -0.08 -0.40
N HIS A 46 12.79 1.20 -0.49
CA HIS A 46 13.73 2.29 -0.24
C HIS A 46 13.13 3.26 0.77
N LEU A 47 13.97 3.99 1.50
CA LEU A 47 13.54 5.19 2.23
C LEU A 47 13.57 6.38 1.29
N THR A 48 12.51 7.20 1.32
CA THR A 48 12.50 8.49 0.62
C THR A 48 13.58 9.42 1.17
N THR A 49 14.10 10.28 0.30
CA THR A 49 15.02 11.37 0.71
C THR A 49 14.28 12.67 1.08
N ARG A 50 12.95 12.68 0.96
CA ARG A 50 12.11 13.83 1.28
C ARG A 50 12.06 14.08 2.78
N ASN A 51 12.12 15.35 3.16
CA ASN A 51 12.04 15.79 4.56
C ASN A 51 10.60 16.03 5.04
N GLU A 52 9.65 16.13 4.10
CA GLU A 52 8.25 16.45 4.37
C GLU A 52 7.34 15.38 3.75
N ARG A 53 6.26 15.06 4.48
CA ARG A 53 5.22 14.15 4.03
C ARG A 53 4.34 14.83 2.99
N LEU A 54 3.98 14.12 1.91
CA LEU A 54 3.04 14.66 0.94
C LEU A 54 1.59 14.69 1.46
N PRO A 55 0.80 15.69 1.03
CA PRO A 55 -0.65 15.59 1.14
C PRO A 55 -1.13 14.38 0.33
N HIS A 56 -2.10 13.66 0.86
CA HIS A 56 -2.63 12.44 0.25
C HIS A 56 -4.14 12.53 0.08
N ASP A 57 -4.67 11.73 -0.84
CA ASP A 57 -6.11 11.65 -1.06
C ASP A 57 -6.82 11.07 0.19
N PRO A 58 -7.72 11.83 0.83
CA PRO A 58 -8.42 11.32 2.00
C PRO A 58 -9.56 10.34 1.65
N ASP A 59 -10.06 10.31 0.41
CA ASP A 59 -11.36 9.75 0.05
C ASP A 59 -11.25 8.37 -0.62
N THR A 60 -10.68 7.42 0.12
CA THR A 60 -10.53 6.03 -0.35
C THR A 60 -11.87 5.31 -0.57
N PRO A 61 -11.96 4.44 -1.58
CA PRO A 61 -13.17 3.65 -1.83
C PRO A 61 -13.58 2.77 -0.65
N GLY A 62 -14.85 2.87 -0.22
CA GLY A 62 -15.40 2.08 0.87
C GLY A 62 -15.11 2.62 2.28
N LYS A 63 -14.55 3.83 2.40
CA LYS A 63 -14.14 4.43 3.67
C LYS A 63 -15.30 4.62 4.64
N VAL A 64 -15.16 4.09 5.86
CA VAL A 64 -16.10 4.32 6.96
C VAL A 64 -15.64 5.52 7.78
N ARG A 65 -16.36 6.65 7.65
CA ARG A 65 -16.02 7.91 8.33
C ARG A 65 -15.96 7.72 9.85
N GLY A 66 -14.89 8.24 10.47
CA GLY A 66 -14.65 8.17 11.90
C GLY A 66 -14.07 6.83 12.38
N GLN A 67 -13.95 5.83 11.50
CA GLN A 67 -13.36 4.53 11.81
C GLN A 67 -12.09 4.29 10.99
N ASP A 68 -12.14 4.61 9.69
CA ASP A 68 -11.05 4.36 8.75
C ASP A 68 -10.18 5.59 8.47
N HIS A 69 -8.89 5.33 8.27
CA HIS A 69 -7.93 6.22 7.64
C HIS A 69 -7.82 5.89 6.14
N ALA A 70 -7.28 6.84 5.36
CA ALA A 70 -6.71 6.54 4.06
C ALA A 70 -5.32 5.92 4.29
N GLY A 71 -5.30 4.59 4.44
CA GLY A 71 -4.09 3.83 4.75
C GLY A 71 -3.24 3.68 3.51
N HIS A 72 -1.97 4.03 3.61
CA HIS A 72 -0.98 3.70 2.59
C HIS A 72 -0.65 2.20 2.67
N ILE A 73 -0.54 1.53 1.53
CA ILE A 73 0.01 0.17 1.50
C ILE A 73 1.53 0.22 1.58
N ILE A 74 2.17 1.02 0.71
CA ILE A 74 3.54 1.47 0.89
C ILE A 74 3.51 2.87 1.48
N GLY A 75 4.00 3.00 2.72
CA GLY A 75 4.03 4.28 3.43
C GLY A 75 4.80 5.37 2.69
N ASP A 76 4.41 6.62 2.91
CA ASP A 76 5.07 7.82 2.35
C ASP A 76 6.58 7.88 2.64
N ARG A 77 7.02 7.37 3.80
CA ARG A 77 8.45 7.26 4.15
C ARG A 77 9.24 6.33 3.22
N PHE A 78 8.55 5.48 2.48
CA PHE A 78 9.14 4.59 1.48
C PHE A 78 8.94 5.11 0.06
N GLY A 79 8.46 6.35 -0.12
CA GLY A 79 8.16 6.90 -1.44
C GLY A 79 6.88 6.32 -2.05
N GLY A 80 5.95 5.79 -1.24
CA GLY A 80 4.64 5.37 -1.74
C GLY A 80 3.84 6.54 -2.33
N SER A 81 3.04 6.26 -3.35
CA SER A 81 2.17 7.26 -3.98
C SER A 81 1.15 7.80 -2.97
N PRO A 82 0.88 9.12 -2.96
CA PRO A 82 -0.15 9.73 -2.13
C PRO A 82 -1.56 9.64 -2.75
N GLU A 83 -1.71 8.98 -3.91
CA GLU A 83 -2.96 8.88 -4.66
C GLU A 83 -3.69 7.53 -4.42
N LEU A 84 -4.92 7.39 -4.94
CA LEU A 84 -5.76 6.19 -4.76
C LEU A 84 -5.16 4.90 -5.31
N ASP A 85 -4.05 4.99 -6.04
CA ASP A 85 -3.28 3.86 -6.55
C ASP A 85 -2.37 3.18 -5.51
N ASN A 86 -2.27 3.74 -4.30
CA ASN A 86 -1.55 3.14 -3.17
C ASN A 86 -2.31 3.27 -1.85
N LEU A 87 -3.56 3.75 -1.89
CA LEU A 87 -4.37 4.00 -0.71
C LEU A 87 -5.59 3.09 -0.63
N VAL A 88 -5.88 2.63 0.59
CA VAL A 88 -7.09 1.84 0.89
C VAL A 88 -7.79 2.36 2.14
N SER A 89 -9.07 2.04 2.28
CA SER A 89 -9.80 2.26 3.52
C SER A 89 -9.34 1.28 4.60
N GLN A 90 -8.53 1.79 5.53
CA GLN A 90 -7.90 0.99 6.56
C GLN A 90 -8.37 1.43 7.94
N LEU A 91 -8.77 0.49 8.77
CA LEU A 91 -9.21 0.77 10.13
C LEU A 91 -8.12 1.51 10.91
N SER A 92 -8.49 2.61 11.55
CA SER A 92 -7.56 3.49 12.27
C SER A 92 -6.69 2.74 13.28
N ARG A 93 -7.28 1.83 14.08
CA ARG A 93 -6.52 1.00 15.03
C ARG A 93 -5.50 0.11 14.34
N VAL A 94 -5.81 -0.45 13.17
CA VAL A 94 -4.91 -1.31 12.40
C VAL A 94 -3.76 -0.49 11.82
N ASN A 95 -4.08 0.64 11.20
CA ASN A 95 -3.11 1.58 10.65
C ASN A 95 -2.12 2.05 11.73
N LEU A 96 -2.61 2.35 12.94
CA LEU A 96 -1.78 2.86 14.03
C LEU A 96 -1.06 1.78 14.85
N SER A 97 -1.36 0.49 14.65
CA SER A 97 -0.76 -0.63 15.42
C SER A 97 0.04 -1.59 14.54
N ASP A 98 -0.50 -2.78 14.24
CA ASP A 98 0.21 -3.87 13.57
C ASP A 98 0.87 -3.43 12.26
N TYR A 99 0.17 -2.62 11.47
CA TYR A 99 0.71 -2.12 10.20
C TYR A 99 1.91 -1.20 10.44
N LYS A 100 1.74 -0.20 11.31
CA LYS A 100 2.81 0.73 11.71
C LYS A 100 4.03 0.03 12.32
N VAL A 101 3.84 -1.05 13.08
CA VAL A 101 4.96 -1.81 13.66
C VAL A 101 5.80 -2.47 12.57
N ILE A 102 5.15 -3.03 11.53
CA ILE A 102 5.86 -3.62 10.38
C ILE A 102 6.60 -2.52 9.60
N GLU A 103 5.94 -1.39 9.32
CA GLU A 103 6.57 -0.26 8.64
C GLU A 103 7.78 0.27 9.41
N ASN A 104 7.69 0.46 10.72
CA ASN A 104 8.83 0.90 11.54
C ASN A 104 9.99 -0.08 11.45
N ARG A 105 9.72 -1.39 11.55
CA ARG A 105 10.76 -2.42 11.44
C ARG A 105 11.47 -2.41 10.09
N MET A 106 10.72 -2.23 9.00
CA MET A 106 11.32 -2.12 7.66
C MET A 106 12.14 -0.83 7.54
N ALA A 107 11.65 0.29 8.07
CA ALA A 107 12.37 1.56 8.06
C ALA A 107 13.69 1.49 8.85
N ASP A 108 13.68 0.90 10.04
CA ASP A 108 14.88 0.73 10.86
C ASP A 108 15.93 -0.13 10.12
N ALA A 109 15.50 -1.21 9.49
CA ALA A 109 16.40 -2.07 8.72
C ALA A 109 16.99 -1.35 7.50
N LEU A 110 16.19 -0.57 6.77
CA LEU A 110 16.68 0.24 5.65
C LEU A 110 17.68 1.30 6.12
N ALA A 111 17.45 1.92 7.27
CA ALA A 111 18.38 2.88 7.86
C ALA A 111 19.72 2.23 8.27
N GLU A 112 19.71 0.95 8.62
CA GLU A 112 20.91 0.13 8.86
C GLU A 112 21.59 -0.35 7.57
N GLY A 113 21.06 0.00 6.39
CA GLY A 113 21.61 -0.40 5.09
C GLY A 113 21.25 -1.83 4.67
N LYS A 114 20.26 -2.44 5.31
CA LYS A 114 19.79 -3.79 4.97
C LYS A 114 18.87 -3.77 3.76
N ARG A 115 18.83 -4.89 3.04
CA ARG A 115 17.92 -5.06 1.90
C ARG A 115 16.53 -5.48 2.40
N VAL A 116 15.49 -4.79 1.96
CA VAL A 116 14.11 -5.13 2.30
C VAL A 116 13.29 -5.41 1.04
N THR A 117 12.57 -6.53 1.03
CA THR A 117 11.56 -6.82 0.01
C THR A 117 10.18 -6.83 0.66
N LEU A 118 9.15 -6.47 -0.10
CA LEU A 118 7.77 -6.42 0.37
C LEU A 118 6.82 -6.95 -0.70
N ASP A 119 5.91 -7.82 -0.31
CA ASP A 119 4.79 -8.31 -1.10
C ASP A 119 3.53 -8.27 -0.22
N VAL A 120 2.52 -7.54 -0.67
CA VAL A 120 1.27 -7.35 0.07
C VAL A 120 0.12 -7.78 -0.80
N LYS A 121 -0.63 -8.76 -0.31
CA LYS A 121 -1.93 -9.14 -0.87
C LYS A 121 -3.05 -8.53 -0.04
N ILE A 122 -4.00 -7.91 -0.75
CA ILE A 122 -5.14 -7.21 -0.18
C ILE A 122 -6.40 -7.99 -0.49
N ASN A 123 -7.11 -8.38 0.56
CA ASN A 123 -8.28 -9.24 0.47
C ASN A 123 -9.57 -8.43 0.70
N TYR A 124 -10.64 -8.82 0.01
CA TYR A 124 -11.94 -8.18 0.08
C TYR A 124 -13.03 -9.24 0.23
N ASP A 125 -14.11 -8.90 0.93
CA ASP A 125 -15.31 -9.74 0.93
C ASP A 125 -16.17 -9.39 -0.29
N ALA A 126 -16.46 -10.39 -1.12
CA ALA A 126 -17.34 -10.26 -2.27
C ALA A 126 -17.01 -9.01 -3.13
N ASP A 127 -17.97 -8.11 -3.30
CA ASP A 127 -17.91 -6.87 -4.07
C ASP A 127 -17.61 -5.63 -3.23
N LYS A 128 -17.31 -5.77 -1.92
CA LYS A 128 -16.97 -4.63 -1.06
C LYS A 128 -15.71 -3.92 -1.55
N LEU A 129 -15.70 -2.59 -1.45
CA LEU A 129 -14.56 -1.75 -1.82
C LEU A 129 -13.54 -1.56 -0.70
N ARG A 130 -13.95 -1.80 0.56
CA ARG A 130 -13.07 -1.76 1.73
C ARG A 130 -12.41 -3.13 1.94
N PRO A 131 -11.07 -3.21 2.07
CA PRO A 131 -10.39 -4.47 2.36
C PRO A 131 -10.88 -5.11 3.67
N SER A 132 -10.96 -6.43 3.72
CA SER A 132 -11.21 -7.19 4.95
C SER A 132 -9.92 -7.65 5.64
N SER A 133 -8.82 -7.82 4.90
CA SER A 133 -7.52 -8.16 5.49
C SER A 133 -6.33 -7.89 4.56
N PHE A 134 -5.15 -7.91 5.16
CA PHE A 134 -3.85 -7.80 4.48
C PHE A 134 -3.01 -9.05 4.81
N GLU A 135 -2.39 -9.63 3.80
CA GLU A 135 -1.35 -10.65 3.90
C GLU A 135 -0.04 -9.98 3.49
N ILE A 136 0.88 -9.80 4.44
CA ILE A 136 2.11 -9.04 4.27
C ILE A 136 3.29 -9.99 4.41
N ASP A 137 3.93 -10.27 3.29
CA ASP A 137 5.19 -10.99 3.19
C ASP A 137 6.32 -9.98 2.98
N TYR A 138 7.33 -10.01 3.84
CA TYR A 138 8.50 -9.14 3.70
C TYR A 138 9.76 -9.88 4.12
N SER A 139 10.88 -9.53 3.52
CA SER A 139 12.18 -10.06 3.92
C SER A 139 13.13 -8.95 4.32
N ILE A 140 14.04 -9.23 5.25
CA ILE A 140 15.15 -8.35 5.60
C ILE A 140 16.42 -9.17 5.47
N ASP A 141 17.33 -8.76 4.58
CA ASP A 141 18.52 -9.51 4.17
C ASP A 141 18.20 -10.97 3.79
N GLY A 142 17.09 -11.14 3.07
CA GLY A 142 16.61 -12.45 2.63
C GLY A 142 15.97 -13.32 3.72
N VAL A 143 15.88 -12.86 4.97
CA VAL A 143 15.16 -13.57 6.04
C VAL A 143 13.66 -13.25 5.94
N PRO A 144 12.80 -14.21 5.55
CA PRO A 144 11.40 -13.97 5.29
C PRO A 144 10.59 -13.84 6.59
N ARG A 145 9.54 -13.02 6.54
CA ARG A 145 8.57 -12.79 7.61
C ARG A 145 7.18 -12.62 6.99
N PHE A 146 6.17 -13.09 7.71
CA PHE A 146 4.78 -13.02 7.30
C PHE A 146 3.90 -12.46 8.42
N ARG A 147 2.91 -11.63 8.05
CA ARG A 147 1.82 -11.22 8.94
C ARG A 147 0.50 -11.18 8.18
N ARG A 148 -0.54 -11.78 8.76
CA ARG A 148 -1.93 -11.50 8.39
C ARG A 148 -2.53 -10.48 9.35
N ILE A 149 -3.14 -9.43 8.81
CA ILE A 149 -3.81 -8.37 9.58
C ILE A 149 -5.27 -8.30 9.15
N ILE A 150 -6.19 -8.39 10.12
CA ILE A 150 -7.63 -8.25 9.87
C ILE A 150 -8.01 -6.76 9.94
N ASN A 151 -8.86 -6.31 9.02
CA ASN A 151 -9.29 -4.93 8.88
C ASN A 151 -10.73 -4.71 9.36
N ASP A 152 -11.23 -5.48 10.32
CA ASP A 152 -12.61 -5.39 10.84
C ASP A 152 -12.76 -4.40 11.99
#